data_AF-A0A9X2L557-F1
#
_entry.id   AF-A0A9X2L557-F1
#
_cell.length_a   1.000
_cell.length_b   1.000
_cell.length_c   1.000
_cell.angle_alpha   90.00
_cell.angle_beta   90.00
_cell.angle_gamma   90.00
#
_symmetry.space_group_name_H-M   'P 1'
#
loop_
_entity.id
_entity.type
_entity.pdbx_description
1 polymer ?
#
loop_
_entity_poly.entity_id
_entity_poly.type
_entity_poly.pdbx_seq_one_letter_code
_entity_poly.pdbx_strand_id
1 'polypeptide(L)'
;MKRKNEIEQELDQKEFENDIGKDLAQQYRKLNIEEKLREDANKYVVGVLYFTSTLVFFEVLWWLLSSILGPITLGILEAFFETMTPFMHVVFLIMAISSAITWKSPITYILKLTPNGWYD
;
A
#
# COMPACT_ATOMS: atom_id res chain seq x y z
N MET A 1 1.02 20.69 50.22
CA MET A 1 0.54 19.60 49.33
C MET A 1 -0.16 20.10 48.07
N LYS A 2 -0.95 21.18 48.09
CA LYS A 2 -1.63 21.72 46.89
C LYS A 2 -0.70 22.12 45.72
N ARG A 3 0.39 22.84 45.98
CA ARG A 3 1.36 23.26 44.93
C ARG A 3 2.11 22.12 44.23
N LYS A 4 2.20 20.93 44.83
CA LYS A 4 2.90 19.78 44.22
C LYS A 4 2.03 19.12 43.14
N ASN A 5 0.73 19.00 43.39
CA ASN A 5 -0.23 18.46 42.41
C ASN A 5 -0.42 19.38 41.20
N GLU A 6 -0.38 20.70 41.39
CA GLU A 6 -0.48 21.66 40.29
C GLU A 6 0.73 21.55 39.35
N ILE A 7 1.94 21.33 39.89
CA ILE A 7 3.17 21.17 39.11
C ILE A 7 3.19 19.82 38.37
N GLU A 8 2.71 18.74 39.00
CA GLU A 8 2.59 17.43 38.33
C GLU A 8 1.55 17.46 37.20
N GLN A 9 0.42 18.15 37.38
CA GLN A 9 -0.57 18.32 36.31
C GLN A 9 -0.04 19.13 35.12
N GLU A 10 0.73 20.19 35.35
CA GLU A 10 1.35 20.97 34.26
C GLU A 10 2.45 20.19 33.52
N LEU A 11 3.19 19.32 34.22
CA LEU A 11 4.22 18.45 33.62
C LEU A 11 3.59 17.36 32.75
N ASP A 12 2.53 16.70 33.24
CA ASP A 12 1.77 15.71 32.45
C ASP A 12 1.16 16.34 31.21
N GLN A 13 0.63 17.57 31.33
CA GLN A 13 0.01 18.27 30.20
C GLN A 13 1.05 18.68 29.13
N LYS A 14 2.26 19.06 29.55
CA LYS A 14 3.38 19.34 28.64
C LYS A 14 3.98 18.10 28.00
N GLU A 15 4.06 16.97 28.72
CA GLU A 15 4.48 15.70 28.11
C GLU A 15 3.46 15.23 27.08
N PHE A 16 2.16 15.36 27.39
CA PHE A 16 1.09 15.03 26.45
C PHE A 16 1.11 15.92 25.19
N GLU A 17 1.33 17.23 25.33
CA GLU A 17 1.49 18.13 24.19
C GLU A 17 2.75 17.86 23.36
N ASN A 18 3.85 17.43 24.00
CA ASN A 18 5.09 17.08 23.32
C ASN A 18 4.95 15.77 22.53
N ASP A 19 4.22 14.79 23.08
CA ASP A 19 3.93 13.54 22.39
C ASP A 19 2.98 13.75 21.20
N ILE A 20 1.94 14.58 21.37
CA ILE A 20 1.08 15.00 20.26
C ILE A 20 1.89 15.76 19.20
N GLY A 21 2.76 16.67 19.62
CA GLY A 21 3.62 17.45 18.73
C GLY A 21 4.59 16.58 17.93
N LYS A 22 5.16 15.53 18.54
CA LYS A 22 6.00 14.54 17.85
C LYS A 22 5.22 13.70 16.85
N ASP A 23 4.02 13.27 17.22
CA ASP A 23 3.18 12.43 16.36
C ASP A 23 2.67 13.23 15.14
N LEU A 24 2.25 14.47 15.35
CA LEU A 24 1.94 15.42 14.26
C LEU A 24 3.16 15.74 13.41
N ALA A 25 4.34 15.95 14.00
CA ALA A 25 5.57 16.22 13.25
C ALA A 25 6.00 15.01 12.40
N GLN A 26 5.82 13.77 12.89
CA GLN A 26 6.04 12.56 12.12
C GLN A 26 5.05 12.43 10.95
N GLN A 27 3.77 12.72 11.17
CA GLN A 27 2.76 12.74 10.10
C GLN A 27 3.07 13.79 9.03
N TYR A 28 3.48 15.01 9.44
CA TYR A 28 3.91 16.06 8.51
C TYR A 28 5.19 15.70 7.74
N ARG A 29 6.14 15.00 8.38
CA ARG A 29 7.35 14.51 7.70
C ARG A 29 7.01 13.47 6.64
N LYS A 30 6.10 12.53 6.96
CA LYS A 30 5.60 11.50 6.04
C LYS A 30 4.94 12.10 4.80
N LEU A 31 4.06 13.08 5.01
CA LEU A 31 3.41 13.83 3.92
C LEU A 31 4.42 14.56 3.03
N ASN A 32 5.42 15.21 3.62
CA ASN A 32 6.41 16.00 2.88
C ASN A 32 7.37 15.13 2.05
N ILE A 33 7.64 13.88 2.47
CA ILE A 33 8.47 12.94 1.70
C ILE A 33 7.67 12.34 0.52
N GLU A 34 6.41 11.95 0.74
CA GLU A 34 5.51 11.52 -0.34
C GLU A 34 5.24 12.65 -1.36
N GLU A 35 5.11 13.90 -0.90
CA GLU A 35 4.94 15.07 -1.76
C GLU A 35 6.21 15.39 -2.55
N LYS A 36 7.40 15.35 -1.94
CA LYS A 36 8.67 15.60 -2.66
C LYS A 36 9.00 14.57 -3.73
N LEU A 37 8.62 13.31 -3.53
CA LEU A 37 8.73 12.27 -4.56
C LEU A 37 7.69 12.46 -5.70
N ARG A 38 6.61 13.21 -5.44
CA ARG A 38 5.55 13.53 -6.41
C ARG A 38 5.71 14.89 -7.09
N GLU A 39 6.48 15.82 -6.51
CA GLU A 39 6.64 17.20 -7.02
C GLU A 39 7.34 17.26 -8.38
N ASP A 40 8.31 16.37 -8.65
CA ASP A 40 9.02 16.30 -9.94
C ASP A 40 8.49 15.21 -10.90
N ALA A 41 7.58 14.36 -10.43
CA ALA A 41 7.07 13.24 -11.21
C ALA A 41 5.78 13.61 -11.96
N ASN A 42 5.79 13.49 -13.29
CA ASN A 42 4.60 13.71 -14.09
C ASN A 42 3.48 12.76 -13.64
N LYS A 43 2.34 13.32 -13.23
CA LYS A 43 1.16 12.60 -12.71
C LYS A 43 0.70 11.47 -13.64
N TYR A 44 0.81 11.67 -14.94
CA TYR A 44 0.48 10.64 -15.94
C TYR A 44 1.47 9.47 -15.92
N VAL A 45 2.76 9.73 -15.73
CA VAL A 45 3.80 8.70 -15.65
C VAL A 45 3.61 7.85 -14.39
N VAL A 46 3.31 8.49 -13.25
CA VAL A 46 3.01 7.80 -11.99
C VAL A 46 1.75 6.95 -12.11
N GLY A 47 0.69 7.48 -12.72
CA GLY A 47 -0.55 6.72 -12.97
C GLY A 47 -0.33 5.51 -13.87
N VAL A 48 0.45 5.65 -14.95
CA VAL A 48 0.81 4.53 -15.84
C VAL A 48 1.65 3.49 -15.09
N LEU A 49 2.62 3.91 -14.28
CA LEU A 49 3.42 3.01 -13.45
C LEU A 49 2.54 2.19 -12.49
N TYR A 50 1.61 2.84 -11.79
CA TYR A 50 0.68 2.13 -10.90
C TYR A 50 -0.29 1.22 -11.65
N PHE A 51 -0.79 1.64 -12.81
CA PHE A 51 -1.61 0.80 -13.68
C PHE A 51 -0.85 -0.47 -14.09
N THR A 52 0.30 -0.29 -14.75
CA THR A 52 1.07 -1.40 -15.33
C THR A 52 1.62 -2.32 -14.25
N SER A 53 2.15 -1.76 -13.16
CA SER A 53 2.68 -2.57 -12.05
C SER A 53 1.60 -3.40 -11.36
N THR A 54 0.40 -2.83 -11.15
CA THR A 54 -0.73 -3.56 -10.57
C THR A 54 -1.25 -4.65 -11.51
N LEU A 55 -1.35 -4.36 -12.81
CA LEU A 55 -1.77 -5.33 -13.81
C LEU A 55 -0.80 -6.51 -13.85
N VAL A 56 0.51 -6.24 -14.02
CA VAL A 56 1.55 -7.27 -14.05
C VAL A 56 1.56 -8.10 -12.76
N PHE A 57 1.39 -7.46 -11.60
CA PHE A 57 1.36 -8.16 -10.33
C PHE A 57 0.25 -9.22 -10.27
N PHE A 58 -0.97 -8.86 -10.64
CA PHE A 58 -2.10 -9.80 -10.61
C PHE A 58 -2.01 -10.87 -11.68
N GLU A 59 -1.50 -10.54 -12.87
CA GLU A 59 -1.25 -11.53 -13.93
C GLU A 59 -0.25 -12.59 -13.48
N VAL A 60 0.88 -12.17 -12.90
CA VAL A 60 1.90 -13.09 -12.39
C VAL A 60 1.33 -13.92 -11.24
N LEU A 61 0.53 -13.33 -10.35
CA LEU A 61 -0.10 -14.04 -9.25
C LEU A 61 -1.10 -15.10 -9.75
N TRP A 62 -1.92 -14.78 -10.75
CA TRP A 62 -2.87 -15.71 -11.37
C TRP A 62 -2.16 -16.85 -12.09
N TRP A 63 -1.09 -16.54 -12.83
CA TRP A 63 -0.25 -17.53 -13.48
C TRP A 63 0.39 -18.47 -12.46
N LEU A 64 0.91 -17.94 -11.34
CA LEU A 64 1.45 -18.77 -10.25
C LEU A 64 0.38 -19.67 -9.63
N LEU A 65 -0.81 -19.13 -9.35
CA LEU A 65 -1.93 -19.88 -8.78
C LEU A 65 -2.35 -21.04 -9.70
N SER A 66 -2.59 -20.78 -10.97
CA SER A 66 -2.97 -21.80 -11.95
C SER A 66 -1.87 -22.85 -12.14
N SER A 67 -0.59 -22.43 -12.22
CA SER A 67 0.55 -23.33 -12.39
C SER A 67 0.81 -24.24 -11.18
N ILE A 68 0.50 -23.79 -9.97
CA ILE A 68 0.65 -24.58 -8.74
C ILE A 68 -0.57 -25.49 -8.52
N LEU A 69 -1.77 -24.97 -8.72
CA LEU A 69 -3.01 -25.70 -8.42
C LEU A 69 -3.37 -26.74 -9.49
N GLY A 70 -2.96 -26.56 -10.74
CA GLY A 70 -3.16 -27.55 -11.80
C GLY A 70 -2.58 -28.93 -11.43
N PRO A 71 -1.27 -29.03 -11.11
CA PRO A 71 -0.65 -30.27 -10.65
C PRO A 71 -1.24 -30.82 -9.34
N ILE A 72 -1.54 -29.96 -8.36
CA ILE A 72 -2.11 -30.36 -7.05
C ILE A 72 -3.48 -31.00 -7.22
N THR A 73 -4.29 -30.48 -8.14
CA THR A 73 -5.64 -30.98 -8.39
C THR A 73 -5.71 -32.07 -9.46
N LEU A 74 -4.54 -32.59 -9.91
CA LEU A 74 -4.45 -33.60 -10.97
C LEU A 74 -5.20 -33.17 -12.26
N GLY A 75 -5.22 -31.87 -12.56
CA GLY A 75 -5.90 -31.31 -13.73
C GLY A 75 -7.42 -31.13 -13.59
N ILE A 76 -8.04 -31.51 -12.47
CA ILE A 76 -9.50 -31.38 -12.28
C ILE A 76 -9.96 -29.92 -12.38
N LEU A 77 -9.12 -28.96 -11.96
CA LEU A 77 -9.41 -27.53 -12.04
C LEU A 77 -8.96 -26.85 -13.34
N GLU A 78 -8.32 -27.54 -14.30
CA GLU A 78 -7.83 -26.89 -15.53
C GLU A 78 -8.96 -26.22 -16.31
N ALA A 79 -10.06 -26.93 -16.56
CA ALA A 79 -11.22 -26.38 -17.26
C ALA A 79 -11.86 -25.19 -16.51
N PHE A 80 -11.78 -25.19 -15.17
CA PHE A 80 -12.24 -24.06 -14.35
C PHE A 80 -11.32 -22.85 -14.54
N PHE A 81 -10.01 -23.02 -14.49
CA PHE A 81 -9.05 -21.93 -14.72
C PHE A 81 -9.14 -21.38 -16.14
N GLU A 82 -9.26 -22.22 -17.16
CA GLU A 82 -9.45 -21.78 -18.56
C GLU A 82 -10.71 -20.93 -18.72
N THR A 83 -11.83 -21.39 -18.14
CA THR A 83 -13.10 -20.66 -18.20
C THR A 83 -13.04 -19.34 -17.43
N MET A 84 -12.32 -19.31 -16.29
CA MET A 84 -12.22 -18.12 -15.43
C MET A 84 -11.18 -17.10 -15.87
N THR A 85 -10.17 -17.52 -16.63
CA THR A 85 -9.09 -16.65 -17.13
C THR A 85 -9.59 -15.34 -17.75
N PRO A 86 -10.52 -15.33 -18.73
CA PRO A 86 -10.99 -14.07 -19.31
C PRO A 86 -11.70 -13.15 -18.30
N PHE A 87 -12.45 -13.71 -17.35
CA PHE A 87 -13.11 -12.92 -16.30
C PHE A 87 -12.09 -12.30 -15.35
N MET A 88 -11.06 -13.06 -14.97
CA MET A 88 -10.00 -12.59 -14.11
C MET A 88 -9.19 -11.45 -14.76
N HIS A 89 -8.88 -11.53 -16.04
CA HIS A 89 -8.23 -10.43 -16.78
C HIS A 89 -9.06 -9.13 -16.73
N VAL A 90 -10.39 -9.22 -16.85
CA VAL A 90 -11.28 -8.05 -16.72
C VAL A 90 -11.22 -7.49 -15.30
N VAL A 91 -11.22 -8.35 -14.27
CA VAL A 91 -11.06 -7.93 -12.87
C VAL A 91 -9.71 -7.25 -12.65
N PHE A 92 -8.62 -7.78 -13.21
CA PHE A 92 -7.28 -7.20 -13.10
C PHE A 92 -7.22 -5.83 -13.77
N LEU A 93 -7.86 -5.68 -14.93
CA LEU A 93 -7.97 -4.39 -15.61
C LEU A 93 -8.71 -3.36 -14.74
N ILE A 94 -9.85 -3.73 -14.15
CA ILE A 94 -10.61 -2.85 -13.24
C ILE A 94 -9.73 -2.44 -12.04
N MET A 95 -9.01 -3.39 -11.44
CA MET A 95 -8.11 -3.11 -10.32
C MET A 95 -6.93 -2.22 -10.72
N ALA A 96 -6.36 -2.42 -11.91
CA ALA A 96 -5.29 -1.58 -12.45
C ALA A 96 -5.77 -0.14 -12.72
N ILE A 97 -6.96 0.04 -13.30
CA ILE A 97 -7.58 1.36 -13.49
C ILE A 97 -7.82 2.04 -12.14
N SER A 98 -8.42 1.31 -11.18
CA SER A 98 -8.64 1.81 -9.83
C SER A 98 -7.34 2.23 -9.15
N SER A 99 -6.28 1.44 -9.31
CA SER A 99 -4.94 1.76 -8.79
C SER A 99 -4.37 3.04 -9.39
N ALA A 100 -4.53 3.24 -10.70
CA ALA A 100 -4.09 4.45 -11.39
C ALA A 100 -4.85 5.71 -10.93
N ILE A 101 -6.15 5.58 -10.65
CA ILE A 101 -7.01 6.69 -10.18
C ILE A 101 -6.75 7.01 -8.71
N THR A 102 -6.59 6.00 -7.87
CA THR A 102 -6.37 6.16 -6.42
C THR A 102 -4.90 6.39 -6.05
N TRP A 103 -3.98 6.21 -7.01
CA TRP A 103 -2.54 6.32 -6.86
C TRP A 103 -2.01 5.41 -5.75
N LYS A 104 -2.63 4.24 -5.63
CA LYS A 104 -2.29 3.19 -4.66
C LYS A 104 -2.07 1.90 -5.42
N SER A 105 -0.86 1.36 -5.37
CA SER A 105 -0.54 0.04 -5.94
C SER A 105 -0.40 -1.00 -4.82
N PRO A 106 -0.86 -2.24 -5.04
CA PRO A 106 -0.61 -3.36 -4.13
C PRO A 106 0.88 -3.57 -3.86
N ILE A 107 1.74 -3.27 -4.85
CA ILE A 107 3.19 -3.36 -4.71
C ILE A 107 3.69 -2.38 -3.64
N THR A 108 3.13 -1.17 -3.56
CA THR A 108 3.46 -0.21 -2.51
C THR A 108 3.15 -0.76 -1.11
N TYR A 109 2.06 -1.51 -0.97
CA TYR A 109 1.72 -2.17 0.30
C TYR A 109 2.69 -3.30 0.64
N ILE A 110 3.08 -4.12 -0.34
CA ILE A 110 4.06 -5.20 -0.14
C ILE A 110 5.43 -4.62 0.23
N LEU A 111 5.86 -3.55 -0.44
CA LEU A 111 7.11 -2.86 -0.14
C LEU A 111 7.12 -2.24 1.27
N LYS A 112 5.97 -1.76 1.76
CA LYS A 112 5.82 -1.28 3.15
C LYS A 112 5.87 -2.40 4.20
N LEU A 113 5.60 -3.65 3.83
CA LEU A 113 5.65 -4.81 4.73
C LEU A 113 7.05 -5.46 4.81
N THR A 114 7.93 -5.20 3.85
CA THR A 114 9.32 -5.67 3.91
C THR A 114 10.14 -4.92 4.97
N PRO A 115 11.04 -5.60 5.71
CA PRO A 115 11.78 -5.01 6.85
C PRO A 115 12.72 -3.85 6.47
N ASN A 116 13.04 -3.69 5.18
CA ASN A 116 13.75 -2.53 4.63
C ASN A 116 12.80 -1.54 3.94
N GLY A 117 11.53 -1.45 4.39
CA GLY A 117 10.47 -0.69 3.75
C GLY A 117 10.97 0.67 3.29
N TRP A 118 11.13 0.81 1.98
CA TRP A 118 11.69 2.01 1.38
C TRP A 118 10.75 3.17 1.68
N TYR A 119 11.21 3.98 2.64
CA TYR A 119 10.74 5.28 3.10
C TYR A 119 9.42 5.34 3.89
N ASP A 120 9.60 5.52 5.21
CA ASP A 120 8.84 6.49 6.01
C ASP A 120 8.81 7.87 5.35
#